data_AF-A0AAX3HZ57-F1
#
_entry.id   AF-A0AAX3HZ57-F1
#
_cell.length_a   1.000
_cell.length_b   1.000
_cell.length_c   1.000
_cell.angle_alpha   90.00
_cell.angle_beta   90.00
_cell.angle_gamma   90.00
#
_symmetry.space_group_name_H-M   'P 1'
#
loop_
_entity.id
_entity.type
_entity.pdbx_description
1 polymer ?
#
loop_
_entity_poly.entity_id
_entity_poly.type
_entity_poly.pdbx_seq_one_letter_code
_entity_poly.pdbx_strand_id
1 'polypeptide(L)' 'MKSSSKRVTSSKVATTASKILRDGRYGKATKSVAASALSQAKSKKK' A
#
# COMPACT_ATOMS: atom_id res chain seq x y z
N MET A 1 20.30 -15.83 -7.32
CA MET A 1 18.86 -15.82 -6.93
C MET A 1 18.28 -14.41 -7.06
N LYS A 2 17.32 -14.18 -7.97
CA LYS A 2 16.21 -13.22 -7.75
C LYS A 2 15.16 -13.36 -8.86
N SER A 3 14.54 -14.53 -8.94
CA SER A 3 13.22 -14.63 -9.56
C SER A 3 12.21 -14.09 -8.54
N SER A 4 11.65 -12.93 -8.81
CA SER A 4 10.34 -12.61 -8.25
C SER A 4 9.79 -11.50 -9.12
N SER A 5 8.86 -11.87 -10.01
CA SER A 5 7.91 -10.92 -10.56
C SER A 5 7.18 -10.31 -9.37
N LYS A 6 7.73 -9.20 -8.86
CA LYS A 6 7.23 -8.52 -7.67
C LYS A 6 5.99 -7.78 -8.16
N ARG A 7 4.85 -8.48 -8.13
CA ARG A 7 3.54 -7.89 -8.39
C ARG A 7 3.36 -6.81 -7.34
N VAL A 8 3.63 -5.57 -7.74
CA VAL A 8 3.59 -4.40 -6.87
C VAL A 8 2.37 -3.57 -7.21
N THR A 9 1.74 -3.01 -6.19
CA THR A 9 0.69 -2.02 -6.41
C THR A 9 1.29 -0.75 -7.01
N SER A 10 0.52 -0.08 -7.87
CA SER A 10 0.97 1.14 -8.54
C SER A 10 1.21 2.26 -7.54
N SER A 11 2.04 3.24 -7.90
CA SER A 11 2.31 4.42 -7.08
C SER A 11 1.04 5.16 -6.67
N LYS A 12 0.06 5.26 -7.57
CA LYS A 12 -1.25 5.89 -7.30
C LYS A 12 -2.01 5.16 -6.20
N VAL A 13 -2.05 3.83 -6.23
CA VAL A 13 -2.70 3.01 -5.20
C VAL A 13 -2.00 3.17 -3.86
N ALA A 14 -0.66 3.18 -3.86
CA ALA A 14 0.12 3.42 -2.65
C ALA A 14 -0.18 4.79 -2.02
N THR A 15 -0.23 5.86 -2.83
CA THR A 15 -0.59 7.20 -2.36
C THR A 15 -1.99 7.26 -1.76
N THR A 16 -2.98 6.64 -2.42
CA THR A 16 -4.35 6.58 -1.91
C THR A 16 -4.43 5.78 -0.62
N ALA A 17 -3.75 4.63 -0.54
CA ALA A 17 -3.68 3.83 0.68
C ALA A 17 -3.05 4.60 1.85
N SER A 18 -1.96 5.33 1.61
CA SER A 18 -1.36 6.21 2.63
C SER A 18 -2.30 7.31 3.08
N LYS A 19 -3.12 7.88 2.19
CA LYS A 19 -4.15 8.86 2.56
C LYS A 19 -5.22 8.24 3.45
N ILE A 20 -5.73 7.05 3.09
CA ILE A 20 -6.75 6.33 3.85
C ILE A 20 -6.28 5.99 5.27
N LEU A 21 -5.01 5.59 5.42
CA LEU A 21 -4.43 5.29 6.74
C LEU A 21 -4.33 6.53 7.64
N ARG A 22 -4.05 7.69 7.05
CA ARG A 22 -3.87 8.97 7.77
C ARG A 22 -5.17 9.73 7.99
N ASP A 23 -6.21 9.41 7.22
CA ASP A 23 -7.51 10.05 7.31
C ASP A 23 -8.36 9.41 8.42
N GLY A 24 -8.80 10.24 9.36
CA GLY A 24 -9.61 9.85 10.52
C GLY A 24 -11.03 9.41 10.17
N ARG A 25 -11.52 9.74 8.97
CA ARG A 25 -12.89 9.41 8.52
C ARG A 25 -13.07 7.94 8.16
N TYR A 26 -11.97 7.20 7.94
CA TYR A 26 -12.02 5.78 7.59
C TYR A 26 -11.92 4.87 8.81
N GLY A 27 -12.81 3.87 8.86
CA GLY A 27 -12.86 2.84 9.89
C GLY A 27 -11.74 1.80 9.80
N LYS A 28 -11.70 0.90 10.80
CA LYS A 28 -10.67 -0.13 10.95
C LYS A 28 -10.56 -1.07 9.74
N ALA A 29 -11.69 -1.46 9.15
CA ALA A 29 -11.73 -2.35 8.00
C ALA A 29 -11.03 -1.72 6.78
N THR A 30 -11.38 -0.48 6.43
CA THR A 30 -10.78 0.24 5.31
C THR A 30 -9.29 0.47 5.51
N LYS A 31 -8.87 0.81 6.74
CA LYS A 31 -7.46 0.97 7.09
C LYS A 31 -6.67 -0.33 6.96
N SER A 32 -7.28 -1.46 7.33
CA SER A 32 -6.64 -2.78 7.17
C SER A 32 -6.40 -3.11 5.70
N VAL A 33 -7.39 -2.87 4.82
CA VAL A 33 -7.24 -3.07 3.38
C VAL A 33 -6.18 -2.14 2.79
N ALA A 34 -6.18 -0.86 3.18
CA ALA A 34 -5.17 0.11 2.75
C ALA A 34 -3.75 -0.28 3.21
N ALA A 35 -3.59 -0.79 4.43
CA ALA A 35 -2.31 -1.28 4.93
C ALA A 35 -1.78 -2.46 4.09
N SER A 36 -2.65 -3.42 3.74
CA SER A 36 -2.29 -4.54 2.86
C SER A 36 -1.85 -4.05 1.48
N ALA A 37 -2.58 -3.10 0.88
CA ALA A 37 -2.24 -2.51 -0.41
C ALA A 37 -0.92 -1.72 -0.38
N LEU A 38 -0.62 -1.04 0.73
CA LEU A 38 0.63 -0.30 0.93
C LEU A 38 1.83 -1.24 1.16
N SER A 39 1.64 -2.35 1.86
CA SER A 39 2.68 -3.37 2.05
C SER A 39 3.14 -4.00 0.74
N GLN A 40 2.21 -4.15 -0.20
CA GLN A 40 2.47 -4.63 -1.56
C GLN A 40 2.96 -3.51 -2.51
N ALA A 41 3.00 -2.25 -2.07
CA ALA A 41 3.53 -1.18 -2.88
C ALA A 41 5.05 -1.32 -3.02
N LYS A 42 5.58 -0.94 -4.18
CA LYS A 42 7.02 -0.94 -4.43
C LYS A 42 7.69 0.03 -3.46
N SER A 43 8.35 -0.49 -2.43
CA SER A 43 9.21 0.31 -1.58
C SER A 43 10.41 0.78 -2.40
N LYS A 44 10.64 2.09 -2.45
CA LYS A 44 11.88 2.66 -2.97
C LYS A 44 12.96 2.37 -1.92
N LYS A 45 13.41 1.12 -1.86
CA LYS A 45 14.54 0.70 -1.03
C LYS A 45 15.76 1.42 -1.62
N LYS A 46 16.29 2.41 -0.89
CA LYS A 46 17.58 3.02 -1.19
C LYS A 46 18.68 1.98 -1.00
#